data_AF-C9Y3J2-F1
#
_entry.id   AF-C9Y3J2-F1
#
_cell.length_a   1.000
_cell.length_b   1.000
_cell.length_c   1.000
_cell.angle_alpha   90.00
_cell.angle_beta   90.00
_cell.angle_gamma   90.00
#
_symmetry.space_group_name_H-M   'P 1'
#
loop_
_entity.id
_entity.type
_entity.pdbx_description
1 polymer ?
#
loop_
_entity_poly.entity_id
_entity_poly.type
_entity_poly.pdbx_seq_one_letter_code
_entity_poly.pdbx_strand_id
1 'polypeptide(L)'
;MVRKKGSCQVQVLRSASLNMRRDEYKNNPGVMAEPKLKQDDILRSLLLLISKAEHYIYIENQFFVSAFGTSSIGEDTPLSPVARNINPSISAWATRLFPDKDMPQNPIAEWLGERIKRAILSHMVQPFHVYIVLPVHPEGRLDDPSIVAQIHLTRQSLIFGSRSLLNLVRRSLWVRQQLELQATPRKEWAKKIKELEGQSENYYTDIPMDACNQYVTLLNLRDHAQINGMVVTEQIYVHSKLTIVDDRYVLIGSANINDRSLDGDRDSELAVLISDTEHGYTDLDGSGNSVPYRNFARELRKKAWHKWLGSAADECTEVMNKPASPSTWKKIQELAIYNTKIYEDIFDFIPRNTCQDGDMHNESYHEDNGSETTVQGSVKMASIWP
;
A
#
# COMPACT_ATOMS: atom_id res chain seq x y z
N MET A 1 -22.69 31.01 26.35
CA MET A 1 -22.49 29.56 26.14
C MET A 1 -21.02 29.24 26.39
N VAL A 2 -20.70 28.48 27.43
CA VAL A 2 -19.34 27.95 27.63
C VAL A 2 -19.12 26.90 26.54
N ARG A 3 -18.23 27.16 25.57
CA ARG A 3 -17.85 26.16 24.57
C ARG A 3 -17.26 24.97 25.31
N LYS A 4 -17.96 23.84 25.35
CA LYS A 4 -17.37 22.57 25.82
C LYS A 4 -16.16 22.28 24.91
N LYS A 5 -14.99 22.11 25.51
CA LYS A 5 -13.80 21.65 24.79
C LYS A 5 -14.12 20.26 24.23
N GLY A 6 -13.94 20.06 22.93
CA GLY A 6 -14.12 18.75 22.31
C GLY A 6 -13.14 17.72 22.89
N SER A 7 -13.46 16.43 22.78
CA SER A 7 -12.59 15.35 23.26
C SER A 7 -11.35 15.14 22.36
N CYS A 8 -11.34 15.65 21.13
CA CYS A 8 -10.22 15.43 20.21
C CYS A 8 -9.17 16.54 20.19
N GLN A 9 -7.89 16.16 20.15
CA GLN A 9 -6.83 17.01 19.62
C GLN A 9 -6.77 16.81 18.10
N VAL A 10 -6.90 17.91 17.36
CA VAL A 10 -6.90 17.91 15.89
C VAL A 10 -5.89 18.92 15.40
N GLN A 11 -5.00 18.48 14.51
CA GLN A 11 -4.07 19.34 13.80
C GLN A 11 -4.43 19.34 12.32
N VAL A 12 -4.72 20.52 11.77
CA VAL A 12 -4.92 20.70 10.33
C VAL A 12 -3.56 20.71 9.64
N LEU A 13 -3.44 19.97 8.54
CA LEU A 13 -2.24 19.78 7.75
C LEU A 13 -2.57 20.10 6.30
N ARG A 14 -1.56 20.55 5.54
CA ARG A 14 -1.74 20.80 4.11
C ARG A 14 -0.48 20.54 3.29
N SER A 15 -0.71 20.27 2.01
CA SER A 15 0.29 20.41 0.95
C SER A 15 -0.04 21.68 0.18
N ALA A 16 0.87 22.65 0.12
CA ALA A 16 0.63 23.93 -0.55
C ALA A 16 1.93 24.55 -1.06
N SER A 17 1.92 24.97 -2.33
CA SER A 17 3.10 25.50 -3.00
C SER A 17 3.49 26.85 -2.42
N LEU A 18 4.76 27.22 -2.57
CA LEU A 18 5.23 28.53 -2.13
C LEU A 18 4.44 29.69 -2.79
N ASN A 19 4.04 29.52 -4.06
CA ASN A 19 3.25 30.53 -4.78
C ASN A 19 1.87 30.71 -4.14
N MET A 20 1.16 29.62 -3.86
CA MET A 20 -0.14 29.67 -3.19
C MET A 20 -0.05 30.37 -1.82
N ARG A 21 0.97 30.02 -1.03
CA ARG A 21 1.19 30.65 0.28
C ARG A 21 1.48 32.15 0.16
N ARG A 22 2.27 32.57 -0.84
CA ARG A 22 2.57 33.99 -1.09
C ARG A 22 1.32 34.75 -1.47
N ASP A 23 0.43 34.16 -2.26
CA ASP A 23 -0.83 34.80 -2.65
C ASP A 23 -1.80 34.90 -1.46
N GLU A 24 -1.85 33.90 -0.57
CA GLU A 24 -2.57 33.99 0.71
C GLU A 24 -2.05 35.14 1.58
N TYR A 25 -0.73 35.30 1.69
CA TYR A 25 -0.09 36.39 2.44
C TYR A 25 -0.42 37.77 1.86
N LYS A 26 -0.36 37.92 0.52
CA LYS A 26 -0.72 39.18 -0.16
C LYS A 26 -2.18 39.57 0.08
N ASN A 27 -3.08 38.58 0.13
CA ASN A 27 -4.52 38.81 0.32
C ASN A 27 -4.92 39.01 1.79
N ASN A 28 -4.08 38.60 2.75
CA ASN A 28 -4.32 38.78 4.19
C ASN A 28 -3.05 39.26 4.94
N PRO A 29 -2.53 40.46 4.59
CA PRO A 29 -1.32 40.97 5.24
C PRO A 29 -1.58 41.21 6.74
N GLY A 30 -0.75 40.62 7.60
CA GLY A 30 -0.81 40.79 9.06
C GLY A 30 -1.36 39.60 9.86
N VAL A 31 -1.93 38.58 9.20
CA VAL A 31 -2.39 37.35 9.87
C VAL A 31 -1.24 36.34 10.04
N MET A 32 -0.33 36.30 9.07
CA MET A 32 0.78 35.35 9.03
C MET A 32 2.07 36.04 8.56
N ALA A 33 3.23 35.50 8.96
CA ALA A 33 4.51 35.92 8.42
C ALA A 33 4.65 35.54 6.95
N GLU A 34 5.44 36.30 6.20
CA GLU A 34 5.69 36.02 4.78
C GLU A 34 6.28 34.61 4.59
N PRO A 35 5.67 33.77 3.76
CA PRO A 35 6.11 32.40 3.57
C PRO A 35 7.39 32.34 2.71
N LYS A 36 8.38 31.57 3.19
CA LYS A 36 9.66 31.36 2.51
C LYS A 36 9.79 29.99 1.83
N LEU A 37 8.98 29.02 2.26
CA LEU A 37 9.03 27.63 1.80
C LEU A 37 7.63 27.15 1.43
N LYS A 38 7.55 26.06 0.67
CA LYS A 38 6.30 25.29 0.52
C LYS A 38 5.84 24.68 1.85
N GLN A 39 4.62 24.14 1.86
CA GLN A 39 4.13 23.27 2.91
C GLN A 39 3.90 21.87 2.37
N ASP A 40 4.42 20.91 3.11
CA ASP A 40 4.39 19.46 2.91
C ASP A 40 4.06 18.80 4.27
N ASP A 41 3.18 19.43 5.05
CA ASP A 41 2.89 19.06 6.43
C ASP A 41 2.27 17.65 6.52
N ILE A 42 1.53 17.27 5.47
CA ILE A 42 0.94 15.93 5.32
C ILE A 42 2.02 14.87 5.18
N LEU A 43 2.99 15.07 4.27
CA LEU A 43 4.12 14.16 4.09
C LEU A 43 4.90 14.02 5.40
N ARG A 44 5.29 15.14 6.01
CA ARG A 44 6.03 15.12 7.29
C ARG A 44 5.29 14.39 8.40
N SER A 45 3.97 14.55 8.46
CA SER A 45 3.13 13.86 9.44
C SER A 45 3.03 12.35 9.16
N LEU A 46 2.89 11.93 7.90
CA LEU A 46 2.95 10.51 7.50
C LEU A 46 4.28 9.88 7.93
N LEU A 47 5.41 10.51 7.62
CA LEU A 47 6.74 10.01 7.98
C LEU A 47 6.91 9.89 9.50
N LEU A 48 6.45 10.90 10.25
CA LEU A 48 6.48 10.87 11.70
C LEU A 48 5.65 9.70 12.25
N LEU A 49 4.40 9.55 11.79
CA LEU A 49 3.51 8.46 12.18
C LEU A 49 4.12 7.08 11.89
N ILE A 50 4.66 6.88 10.69
CA ILE A 50 5.33 5.62 10.31
C ILE A 50 6.51 5.34 11.24
N SER A 51 7.36 6.34 11.49
CA SER A 51 8.56 6.16 12.32
C SER A 51 8.28 5.86 13.79
N LYS A 52 7.11 6.28 14.28
CA LYS A 52 6.67 6.16 15.68
C LYS A 52 5.66 5.05 15.92
N ALA A 53 5.16 4.39 14.87
CA ALA A 53 4.27 3.25 15.01
C ALA A 53 4.93 2.17 15.87
N GLU A 54 4.18 1.50 16.74
CA GLU A 54 4.70 0.49 17.68
C GLU A 54 4.21 -0.91 17.32
N HIS A 55 2.93 -1.05 16.96
CA HIS A 55 2.23 -2.33 16.79
C HIS A 55 1.76 -2.55 15.36
N TYR A 56 1.07 -1.58 14.75
CA TYR A 56 0.62 -1.73 13.37
C TYR A 56 0.28 -0.40 12.70
N ILE A 57 0.24 -0.44 11.36
CA ILE A 57 -0.23 0.66 10.52
C ILE A 57 -1.34 0.11 9.60
N TYR A 58 -2.46 0.82 9.52
CA TYR A 58 -3.56 0.54 8.58
C TYR A 58 -3.67 1.71 7.60
N ILE A 59 -3.55 1.42 6.31
CA ILE A 59 -3.61 2.40 5.21
C ILE A 59 -4.75 2.02 4.27
N GLU A 60 -5.68 2.94 4.02
CA GLU A 60 -6.52 2.91 2.83
C GLU A 60 -6.13 4.09 1.95
N ASN A 61 -5.72 3.82 0.71
CA ASN A 61 -5.37 4.88 -0.22
C ASN A 61 -5.82 4.55 -1.65
N GLN A 62 -6.12 5.58 -2.43
CA GLN A 62 -6.40 5.41 -3.86
C GLN A 62 -5.14 5.09 -4.65
N PHE A 63 -3.99 5.65 -4.24
CA PHE A 63 -2.71 5.42 -4.90
C PHE A 63 -1.64 5.02 -3.88
N PHE A 64 -0.72 4.18 -4.33
CA PHE A 64 0.53 3.92 -3.62
C PHE A 64 1.67 3.97 -4.63
N VAL A 65 2.16 5.17 -4.91
CA VAL A 65 3.27 5.45 -5.82
C VAL A 65 4.36 6.15 -5.02
N SER A 66 5.47 5.46 -4.76
CA SER A 66 6.56 5.94 -3.92
C SER A 66 7.90 5.56 -4.54
N ALA A 67 9.00 6.19 -4.11
CA ALA A 67 10.33 5.87 -4.60
C ALA A 67 10.64 4.37 -4.47
N PHE A 68 11.10 3.76 -5.56
CA PHE A 68 11.27 2.30 -5.65
C PHE A 68 12.64 1.84 -6.17
N GLY A 69 13.59 2.76 -6.36
CA GLY A 69 14.90 2.45 -6.92
C GLY A 69 14.83 2.13 -8.41
N THR A 70 15.54 1.09 -8.84
CA THR A 70 15.54 0.64 -10.25
C THR A 70 14.29 -0.18 -10.57
N SER A 71 13.73 0.04 -11.76
CA SER A 71 12.62 -0.75 -12.30
C SER A 71 13.03 -2.21 -12.50
N SER A 72 12.10 -3.14 -12.26
CA SER A 72 12.29 -4.56 -12.59
C SER A 72 12.25 -4.87 -14.09
N ILE A 73 11.79 -3.92 -14.89
CA ILE A 73 11.66 -4.04 -16.35
C ILE A 73 12.74 -3.17 -16.96
N GLY A 74 13.63 -3.78 -17.74
CA GLY A 74 14.67 -3.06 -18.48
C GLY A 74 14.09 -2.28 -19.65
N GLU A 75 14.80 -1.25 -20.11
CA GLU A 75 14.35 -0.34 -21.18
C GLU A 75 14.02 -1.07 -22.49
N ASP A 76 14.74 -2.16 -22.80
CA ASP A 76 14.59 -2.94 -24.03
C ASP A 76 13.63 -4.14 -23.90
N THR A 77 12.90 -4.28 -22.79
CA THR A 77 12.11 -5.49 -22.56
C THR A 77 10.84 -5.51 -23.44
N PRO A 78 10.55 -6.60 -24.18
CA PRO A 78 9.41 -6.64 -25.09
C PRO A 78 8.08 -6.42 -24.38
N LEU A 79 7.18 -5.65 -25.00
CA LEU A 79 5.84 -5.45 -24.47
C LEU A 79 4.98 -6.73 -24.53
N SER A 80 4.17 -6.93 -23.48
CA SER A 80 3.10 -7.94 -23.49
C SER A 80 2.13 -7.68 -24.67
N PRO A 81 1.39 -8.70 -25.15
CA PRO A 81 0.37 -8.50 -26.19
C PRO A 81 -0.65 -7.42 -25.83
N VAL A 82 -1.08 -7.36 -24.56
CA VAL A 82 -1.97 -6.32 -24.04
C VAL A 82 -1.35 -4.93 -24.18
N ALA A 83 -0.08 -4.77 -23.78
CA ALA A 83 0.64 -3.52 -23.91
C ALA A 83 0.90 -3.11 -25.38
N ARG A 84 0.99 -4.07 -26.31
CA ARG A 84 1.10 -3.80 -27.75
C ARG A 84 -0.21 -3.31 -28.38
N ASN A 85 -1.34 -3.79 -27.89
CA ASN A 85 -2.67 -3.39 -28.39
C ASN A 85 -3.09 -1.98 -27.91
N ILE A 86 -2.49 -1.51 -26.81
CA ILE A 86 -2.67 -0.15 -26.30
C ILE A 86 -1.88 0.80 -27.20
N ASN A 87 -2.47 1.31 -28.28
CA ASN A 87 -1.82 2.12 -29.32
C ASN A 87 -1.13 3.38 -28.75
N PRO A 88 0.21 3.42 -28.61
CA PRO A 88 0.90 4.63 -28.21
C PRO A 88 1.58 5.21 -29.45
N SER A 89 1.41 6.50 -29.73
CA SER A 89 2.51 7.20 -30.39
C SER A 89 3.74 6.92 -29.53
N ILE A 90 4.77 6.33 -30.13
CA ILE A 90 5.91 5.76 -29.42
C ILE A 90 6.66 6.80 -28.55
N SER A 91 6.38 8.09 -28.72
CA SER A 91 6.85 9.16 -27.85
C SER A 91 6.13 9.26 -26.50
N ALA A 92 4.85 8.89 -26.35
CA ALA A 92 4.07 9.08 -25.12
C ALA A 92 4.28 7.98 -24.06
N TRP A 93 4.56 6.74 -24.49
CA TRP A 93 4.95 5.63 -23.61
C TRP A 93 6.46 5.69 -23.26
N ALA A 94 7.32 6.13 -24.20
CA ALA A 94 8.77 6.23 -24.00
C ALA A 94 9.23 7.49 -23.25
N THR A 95 8.52 8.61 -23.31
CA THR A 95 8.87 9.80 -22.48
C THR A 95 8.60 9.61 -20.98
N ARG A 96 8.02 8.48 -20.57
CA ARG A 96 7.83 8.09 -19.16
C ARG A 96 8.52 6.78 -18.77
N LEU A 97 9.29 6.20 -19.69
CA LEU A 97 10.41 5.31 -19.38
C LEU A 97 11.59 6.24 -19.05
N PHE A 98 11.57 6.67 -17.80
CA PHE A 98 12.36 7.66 -17.06
C PHE A 98 13.77 8.02 -17.58
N PRO A 99 14.00 9.25 -18.07
CA PRO A 99 15.20 9.97 -17.65
C PRO A 99 15.06 10.29 -16.15
N ASP A 100 16.15 10.24 -15.39
CA ASP A 100 16.26 10.35 -13.91
C ASP A 100 15.43 11.46 -13.18
N LYS A 101 14.72 12.34 -13.89
CA LYS A 101 13.93 13.45 -13.33
C LYS A 101 12.47 13.14 -13.00
N ASP A 102 11.87 12.06 -13.52
CA ASP A 102 10.41 11.82 -13.37
C ASP A 102 10.04 10.57 -12.53
N MET A 103 11.03 9.92 -11.91
CA MET A 103 10.78 8.82 -10.98
C MET A 103 10.09 9.34 -9.71
N PRO A 104 9.17 8.56 -9.08
CA PRO A 104 8.60 8.93 -7.79
C PRO A 104 9.70 9.19 -6.75
N GLN A 105 9.60 10.29 -6.02
CA GLN A 105 10.62 10.73 -5.05
C GLN A 105 10.15 10.62 -3.60
N ASN A 106 8.84 10.60 -3.33
CA ASN A 106 8.35 10.52 -1.96
C ASN A 106 8.84 9.22 -1.28
N PRO A 107 9.33 9.29 -0.03
CA PRO A 107 10.03 8.18 0.60
C PRO A 107 9.10 7.27 1.43
N ILE A 108 7.80 7.24 1.17
CA ILE A 108 6.82 6.49 1.98
C ILE A 108 7.14 5.00 2.05
N ALA A 109 7.43 4.36 0.91
CA ALA A 109 7.82 2.94 0.85
C ALA A 109 9.12 2.69 1.63
N GLU A 110 10.11 3.58 1.51
CA GLU A 110 11.36 3.50 2.25
C GLU A 110 11.15 3.58 3.76
N TRP A 111 10.32 4.52 4.23
CA TRP A 111 10.07 4.69 5.67
C TRP A 111 9.25 3.53 6.26
N LEU A 112 8.29 2.99 5.52
CA LEU A 112 7.60 1.76 5.90
C LEU A 112 8.57 0.58 5.97
N GLY A 113 9.42 0.41 4.96
CA GLY A 113 10.48 -0.59 4.92
C GLY A 113 11.45 -0.46 6.09
N GLU A 114 11.90 0.75 6.42
CA GLU A 114 12.79 1.03 7.56
C GLU A 114 12.10 0.73 8.90
N ARG A 115 10.81 1.05 9.03
CA ARG A 115 10.06 0.72 10.23
C ARG A 115 9.90 -0.79 10.41
N ILE A 116 9.63 -1.53 9.33
CA ILE A 116 9.54 -2.99 9.35
C ILE A 116 10.92 -3.60 9.62
N LYS A 117 11.99 -3.06 9.03
CA LYS A 117 13.38 -3.47 9.30
C LYS A 117 13.71 -3.40 10.78
N ARG A 118 13.27 -2.35 11.48
CA ARG A 118 13.42 -2.25 12.95
C ARG A 118 12.68 -3.39 13.67
N ALA A 119 11.48 -3.76 13.25
CA ALA A 119 10.78 -4.90 13.83
C ALA A 119 11.52 -6.23 13.57
N ILE A 120 12.07 -6.41 12.36
CA ILE A 120 12.82 -7.61 11.98
C ILE A 120 14.13 -7.74 12.76
N LEU A 121 14.91 -6.66 12.85
CA LEU A 121 16.30 -6.70 13.34
C LEU A 121 16.45 -6.31 14.82
N SER A 122 15.46 -5.70 15.45
CA SER A 122 15.52 -5.35 16.87
C SER A 122 15.28 -6.57 17.78
N HIS A 123 15.51 -6.39 19.08
CA HIS A 123 15.11 -7.36 20.10
C HIS A 123 13.65 -7.19 20.54
N MET A 124 12.86 -6.40 19.82
CA MET A 124 11.45 -6.23 20.14
C MET A 124 10.74 -7.55 19.92
N VAL A 125 10.15 -8.08 21.00
CA VAL A 125 9.34 -9.30 20.97
C VAL A 125 7.94 -9.02 20.41
N GLN A 126 7.52 -7.75 20.48
CA GLN A 126 6.23 -7.30 19.97
C GLN A 126 6.21 -7.43 18.43
N PRO A 127 5.19 -8.07 17.87
CA PRO A 127 5.00 -8.10 16.44
C PRO A 127 4.70 -6.71 15.88
N PHE A 128 4.99 -6.53 14.60
CA PHE A 128 4.64 -5.33 13.85
C PHE A 128 4.07 -5.70 12.48
N HIS A 129 2.96 -5.07 12.11
CA HIS A 129 2.29 -5.38 10.85
C HIS A 129 1.75 -4.13 10.12
N VAL A 130 1.71 -4.17 8.79
CA VAL A 130 1.18 -3.09 7.95
C VAL A 130 0.09 -3.66 7.05
N TYR A 131 -1.11 -3.07 7.12
CA TYR A 131 -2.22 -3.38 6.23
C TYR A 131 -2.35 -2.24 5.21
N ILE A 132 -2.41 -2.58 3.92
CA ILE A 132 -2.59 -1.60 2.84
C ILE A 132 -3.75 -2.05 1.97
N VAL A 133 -4.80 -1.23 1.90
CA VAL A 133 -5.97 -1.44 1.06
C VAL A 133 -5.93 -0.45 -0.09
N LEU A 134 -5.93 -0.96 -1.32
CA LEU A 134 -5.89 -0.18 -2.56
C LEU A 134 -7.07 -0.57 -3.47
N PRO A 135 -7.44 0.26 -4.47
CA PRO A 135 -8.29 -0.23 -5.54
C PRO A 135 -7.56 -1.32 -6.35
N VAL A 136 -8.31 -2.24 -6.97
CA VAL A 136 -7.73 -3.32 -7.80
C VAL A 136 -6.91 -2.72 -8.94
N HIS A 137 -7.46 -1.67 -9.55
CA HIS A 137 -6.80 -0.82 -10.52
C HIS A 137 -7.35 0.60 -10.39
N PRO A 138 -6.61 1.63 -10.85
CA PRO A 138 -7.11 3.00 -10.91
C PRO A 138 -8.42 3.11 -11.72
N GLU A 139 -9.23 4.10 -11.39
CA GLU A 139 -10.47 4.41 -12.11
C GLU A 139 -10.16 4.78 -13.56
N GLY A 140 -10.78 4.05 -14.48
CA GLY A 140 -10.57 4.20 -15.91
C GLY A 140 -10.56 2.85 -16.60
N ARG A 141 -10.42 2.87 -17.92
CA ARG A 141 -10.37 1.65 -18.72
C ARG A 141 -8.97 1.02 -18.62
N LEU A 142 -8.91 -0.30 -18.55
CA LEU A 142 -7.66 -1.04 -18.44
C LEU A 142 -6.80 -0.99 -19.71
N ASP A 143 -7.39 -0.61 -20.85
CA ASP A 143 -6.70 -0.35 -22.12
C ASP A 143 -6.22 1.11 -22.26
N ASP A 144 -6.42 1.96 -21.25
CA ASP A 144 -5.92 3.33 -21.24
C ASP A 144 -4.43 3.36 -20.84
N PRO A 145 -3.53 3.92 -21.67
CA PRO A 145 -2.10 4.00 -21.36
C PRO A 145 -1.79 4.67 -20.01
N SER A 146 -2.59 5.65 -19.60
CA SER A 146 -2.39 6.39 -18.35
C SER A 146 -2.73 5.54 -17.11
N ILE A 147 -3.72 4.65 -17.23
CA ILE A 147 -4.13 3.70 -16.18
C ILE A 147 -3.08 2.60 -16.06
N VAL A 148 -2.61 2.07 -17.19
CA VAL A 148 -1.53 1.07 -17.22
C VAL A 148 -0.24 1.61 -16.62
N ALA A 149 0.13 2.85 -16.91
CA ALA A 149 1.29 3.50 -16.29
C ALA A 149 1.14 3.63 -14.77
N GLN A 150 -0.06 3.96 -14.27
CA GLN A 150 -0.32 4.03 -12.83
C GLN A 150 -0.27 2.66 -12.15
N ILE A 151 -0.78 1.61 -12.81
CA ILE A 151 -0.66 0.22 -12.33
C ILE A 151 0.82 -0.19 -12.28
N HIS A 152 1.60 0.14 -13.31
CA HIS A 152 3.03 -0.10 -13.35
C HIS A 152 3.75 0.55 -12.15
N LEU A 153 3.57 1.85 -11.97
CA LEU A 153 4.20 2.61 -10.88
C LEU A 153 3.82 2.05 -9.49
N THR A 154 2.55 1.67 -9.31
CA THR A 154 2.07 1.06 -8.06
C THR A 154 2.75 -0.29 -7.81
N ARG A 155 2.83 -1.14 -8.83
CA ARG A 155 3.50 -2.45 -8.75
C ARG A 155 5.01 -2.31 -8.51
N GLN A 156 5.67 -1.34 -9.13
CA GLN A 156 7.08 -1.04 -8.86
C GLN A 156 7.29 -0.55 -7.41
N SER A 157 6.40 0.32 -6.91
CA SER A 157 6.44 0.85 -5.54
C SER A 157 6.27 -0.22 -4.47
N LEU A 158 5.38 -1.19 -4.70
CA LEU A 158 5.05 -2.22 -3.71
C LEU A 158 5.91 -3.47 -3.84
N ILE A 159 6.09 -4.00 -5.05
CA ILE A 159 6.57 -5.37 -5.25
C ILE A 159 7.86 -5.42 -6.07
N PHE A 160 7.89 -4.82 -7.26
CA PHE A 160 8.89 -5.19 -8.26
C PHE A 160 10.16 -4.34 -8.26
N GLY A 161 10.08 -3.05 -7.91
CA GLY A 161 11.26 -2.18 -7.90
C GLY A 161 12.32 -2.68 -6.92
N SER A 162 13.60 -2.42 -7.20
CA SER A 162 14.70 -2.93 -6.37
C SER A 162 14.69 -2.44 -4.92
N ARG A 163 14.02 -1.31 -4.67
CA ARG A 163 13.71 -0.76 -3.34
C ARG A 163 12.20 -0.60 -3.13
N SER A 164 11.38 -1.44 -3.76
CA SER A 164 9.95 -1.55 -3.46
C SER A 164 9.73 -1.91 -1.99
N LEU A 165 8.53 -1.64 -1.46
CA LEU A 165 8.20 -1.96 -0.06
C LEU A 165 8.52 -3.42 0.29
N LEU A 166 8.05 -4.38 -0.51
CA LEU A 166 8.27 -5.81 -0.23
C LEU A 166 9.74 -6.21 -0.43
N ASN A 167 10.45 -5.64 -1.39
CA ASN A 167 11.88 -5.94 -1.54
C ASN A 167 12.72 -5.35 -0.40
N LEU A 168 12.33 -4.21 0.18
CA LEU A 168 12.96 -3.69 1.41
C LEU A 168 12.75 -4.63 2.61
N VAL A 169 11.58 -5.26 2.71
CA VAL A 169 11.31 -6.31 3.71
C VAL A 169 12.18 -7.54 3.45
N ARG A 170 12.25 -8.05 2.21
CA ARG A 170 13.09 -9.20 1.84
C ARG A 170 14.57 -8.96 2.14
N ARG A 171 15.08 -7.76 1.85
CA ARG A 171 16.47 -7.38 2.19
C ARG A 171 16.71 -7.45 3.69
N SER A 172 15.78 -6.95 4.49
CA SER A 172 15.87 -6.99 5.95
C SER A 172 15.83 -8.43 6.50
N LEU A 173 14.97 -9.28 5.91
CA LEU A 173 14.90 -10.71 6.24
C LEU A 173 16.17 -11.45 5.86
N TRP A 174 16.72 -11.18 4.69
CA TRP A 174 17.99 -11.76 4.25
C TRP A 174 19.12 -11.36 5.20
N VAL A 175 19.23 -10.08 5.58
CA VAL A 175 20.23 -9.63 6.57
C VAL A 175 20.06 -10.37 7.89
N ARG A 176 18.82 -10.55 8.37
CA ARG A 176 18.54 -11.32 9.58
C ARG A 176 19.01 -12.77 9.46
N GLN A 177 18.67 -13.44 8.35
CA GLN A 177 19.08 -14.80 8.07
C GLN A 177 20.61 -14.95 8.07
N GLN A 178 21.34 -14.01 7.46
CA GLN A 178 22.81 -14.04 7.45
C GLN A 178 23.42 -13.85 8.84
N LEU A 179 22.86 -12.95 9.67
CA LEU A 179 23.32 -12.75 11.05
C LEU A 179 23.13 -14.02 11.90
N GLU A 180 22.02 -14.72 11.71
CA GLU A 180 21.70 -15.98 12.37
C GLU A 180 22.60 -17.12 11.89
N LEU A 181 22.80 -17.28 10.57
CA LEU A 181 23.69 -18.28 9.98
C LEU A 181 25.16 -18.11 10.40
N GLN A 182 25.62 -16.86 10.52
CA GLN A 182 26.98 -16.55 10.96
C GLN A 182 27.13 -16.59 12.49
N ALA A 183 26.06 -16.91 13.23
CA ALA A 183 26.00 -16.87 14.69
C ALA A 183 26.58 -15.55 15.28
N THR A 184 26.31 -14.43 14.62
CA THR A 184 26.93 -13.13 14.95
C THR A 184 26.48 -12.67 16.33
N PRO A 185 27.40 -12.37 17.28
CA PRO A 185 27.02 -11.88 18.60
C PRO A 185 26.25 -10.57 18.51
N ARG A 186 25.18 -10.42 19.30
CA ARG A 186 24.27 -9.26 19.23
C ARG A 186 24.97 -7.89 19.26
N LYS A 187 25.99 -7.76 20.11
CA LYS A 187 26.80 -6.54 20.26
C LYS A 187 27.44 -6.06 18.95
N GLU A 188 27.60 -6.95 17.97
CA GLU A 188 28.24 -6.68 16.68
C GLU A 188 27.23 -6.44 15.55
N TRP A 189 25.93 -6.67 15.79
CA TRP A 189 24.89 -6.56 14.76
C TRP A 189 24.87 -5.18 14.13
N ALA A 190 24.99 -4.10 14.91
CA ALA A 190 24.95 -2.75 14.36
C ALA A 190 26.02 -2.48 13.29
N LYS A 191 27.22 -3.07 13.44
CA LYS A 191 28.29 -2.98 12.45
C LYS A 191 28.02 -3.92 11.26
N LYS A 192 27.65 -5.17 11.56
CA LYS A 192 27.46 -6.20 10.54
C LYS A 192 26.24 -5.98 9.65
N ILE A 193 25.16 -5.41 10.19
CA ILE A 193 23.96 -5.01 9.43
C ILE A 193 24.35 -4.08 8.28
N LYS A 194 25.14 -3.04 8.54
CA LYS A 194 25.56 -2.08 7.49
C LYS A 194 26.35 -2.75 6.36
N GLU A 195 27.20 -3.72 6.71
CA GLU A 195 27.97 -4.50 5.74
C GLU A 195 27.06 -5.40 4.90
N LEU A 196 26.15 -6.12 5.54
CA LEU A 196 25.21 -7.04 4.88
C LEU A 196 24.16 -6.29 4.06
N GLU A 197 23.70 -5.12 4.48
CA GLU A 197 22.76 -4.28 3.72
C GLU A 197 23.30 -3.93 2.32
N GLY A 198 24.61 -3.66 2.21
CA GLY A 198 25.27 -3.42 0.92
C GLY A 198 25.34 -4.67 0.04
N GLN A 199 25.46 -5.86 0.65
CA GLN A 199 25.48 -7.13 -0.09
C GLN A 199 24.08 -7.58 -0.51
N SER A 200 23.05 -7.18 0.25
CA SER A 200 21.68 -7.65 0.06
C SER A 200 21.12 -7.37 -1.33
N GLU A 201 21.63 -6.36 -2.05
CA GLU A 201 21.22 -5.97 -3.40
C GLU A 201 21.17 -7.12 -4.40
N ASN A 202 22.03 -8.12 -4.23
CA ASN A 202 22.18 -9.22 -5.16
C ASN A 202 21.48 -10.51 -4.70
N TYR A 203 21.02 -10.59 -3.45
CA TYR A 203 20.60 -11.85 -2.82
C TYR A 203 19.23 -11.80 -2.13
N TYR A 204 18.60 -10.62 -2.03
CA TYR A 204 17.26 -10.53 -1.43
C TYR A 204 16.21 -11.34 -2.20
N THR A 205 16.49 -11.70 -3.46
CA THR A 205 15.65 -12.55 -4.29
C THR A 205 15.54 -13.99 -3.79
N ASP A 206 16.47 -14.45 -2.95
CA ASP A 206 16.46 -15.79 -2.36
C ASP A 206 15.41 -15.94 -1.26
N ILE A 207 14.98 -14.83 -0.65
CA ILE A 207 13.89 -14.83 0.32
C ILE A 207 12.57 -14.92 -0.47
N PRO A 208 11.69 -15.90 -0.22
CA PRO A 208 10.45 -16.03 -0.97
C PRO A 208 9.51 -14.85 -0.64
N MET A 209 8.68 -14.45 -1.61
CA MET A 209 7.85 -13.24 -1.49
C MET A 209 6.81 -13.36 -0.35
N ASP A 210 6.31 -14.57 -0.11
CA ASP A 210 5.35 -14.87 0.95
C ASP A 210 5.93 -14.69 2.37
N ALA A 211 7.25 -14.69 2.54
CA ALA A 211 7.88 -14.32 3.81
C ALA A 211 7.54 -12.88 4.24
N CYS A 212 7.23 -12.00 3.28
CA CYS A 212 6.76 -10.65 3.56
C CYS A 212 5.37 -10.61 4.20
N ASN A 213 4.54 -11.65 4.04
CA ASN A 213 3.19 -11.72 4.59
C ASN A 213 3.18 -11.69 6.12
N GLN A 214 4.32 -11.91 6.78
CA GLN A 214 4.45 -11.70 8.23
C GLN A 214 4.35 -10.21 8.61
N TYR A 215 4.70 -9.29 7.71
CA TYR A 215 4.85 -7.86 8.01
C TYR A 215 3.92 -6.96 7.20
N VAL A 216 3.50 -7.38 6.01
CA VAL A 216 2.66 -6.58 5.11
C VAL A 216 1.52 -7.44 4.57
N THR A 217 0.29 -6.93 4.68
CA THR A 217 -0.89 -7.49 4.01
C THR A 217 -1.40 -6.46 3.00
N LEU A 218 -1.39 -6.82 1.72
CA LEU A 218 -1.95 -6.03 0.63
C LEU A 218 -3.36 -6.55 0.33
N LEU A 219 -4.34 -5.65 0.28
CA LEU A 219 -5.75 -5.97 0.07
C LEU A 219 -6.33 -5.10 -1.05
N ASN A 220 -7.29 -5.68 -1.76
CA ASN A 220 -8.22 -4.96 -2.61
C ASN A 220 -9.64 -5.36 -2.23
N LEU A 221 -10.63 -4.60 -2.68
CA LEU A 221 -12.03 -4.83 -2.39
C LEU A 221 -12.79 -5.09 -3.69
N ARG A 222 -13.71 -6.06 -3.67
CA ARG A 222 -14.57 -6.45 -4.79
C ARG A 222 -15.92 -6.89 -4.25
N ASP A 223 -16.98 -6.58 -4.99
CA ASP A 223 -18.34 -7.00 -4.67
C ASP A 223 -18.99 -7.71 -5.87
N HIS A 224 -20.14 -8.32 -5.64
CA HIS A 224 -20.97 -8.94 -6.66
C HIS A 224 -22.45 -8.68 -6.39
N ALA A 225 -23.25 -8.73 -7.45
CA ALA A 225 -24.69 -8.56 -7.36
C ALA A 225 -25.39 -9.38 -8.46
N GLN A 226 -26.72 -9.47 -8.38
CA GLN A 226 -27.54 -9.98 -9.46
C GLN A 226 -28.31 -8.83 -10.12
N ILE A 227 -28.11 -8.64 -11.42
CA ILE A 227 -28.80 -7.61 -12.22
C ILE A 227 -29.51 -8.33 -13.37
N ASN A 228 -30.85 -8.20 -13.44
CA ASN A 228 -31.68 -8.83 -14.47
C ASN A 228 -31.45 -10.35 -14.62
N GLY A 229 -31.27 -11.04 -13.49
CA GLY A 229 -31.01 -12.49 -13.48
C GLY A 229 -29.56 -12.90 -13.71
N MET A 230 -28.69 -11.99 -14.17
CA MET A 230 -27.28 -12.24 -14.39
C MET A 230 -26.43 -11.87 -13.17
N VAL A 231 -25.48 -12.73 -12.83
CA VAL A 231 -24.50 -12.45 -11.76
C VAL A 231 -23.41 -11.56 -12.34
N VAL A 232 -23.11 -10.45 -11.67
CA VAL A 232 -22.09 -9.48 -12.08
C VAL A 232 -21.15 -9.18 -10.92
N THR A 233 -19.92 -8.75 -11.21
CA THR A 233 -18.95 -8.31 -10.20
C THR A 233 -18.28 -7.02 -10.63
N GLU A 234 -17.90 -6.19 -9.65
CA GLU A 234 -17.04 -5.03 -9.86
C GLU A 234 -16.16 -4.78 -8.63
N GLN A 235 -15.00 -4.15 -8.81
CA GLN A 235 -14.20 -3.68 -7.68
C GLN A 235 -14.99 -2.67 -6.85
N ILE A 236 -14.78 -2.69 -5.53
CA ILE A 236 -15.15 -1.55 -4.68
C ILE A 236 -13.99 -0.58 -4.75
N TYR A 237 -14.18 0.54 -5.45
CA TYR A 237 -13.11 1.50 -5.66
C TYR A 237 -12.73 2.22 -4.35
N VAL A 238 -11.49 1.99 -3.91
CA VAL A 238 -10.95 2.59 -2.68
C VAL A 238 -10.47 4.00 -2.99
N HIS A 239 -11.34 4.99 -2.78
CA HIS A 239 -10.99 6.41 -2.93
C HIS A 239 -10.52 7.06 -1.61
N SER A 240 -10.47 6.30 -0.51
CA SER A 240 -9.99 6.76 0.80
C SER A 240 -8.57 7.34 0.72
N LYS A 241 -8.23 8.22 1.68
CA LYS A 241 -6.86 8.60 2.02
C LYS A 241 -6.76 8.65 3.54
N LEU A 242 -6.62 7.48 4.13
CA LEU A 242 -6.72 7.21 5.55
C LEU A 242 -5.51 6.41 6.02
N THR A 243 -4.88 6.90 7.08
CA THR A 243 -3.84 6.16 7.81
C THR A 243 -4.20 6.12 9.28
N ILE A 244 -4.27 4.92 9.86
CA ILE A 244 -4.48 4.70 11.30
C ILE A 244 -3.24 4.00 11.87
N VAL A 245 -2.71 4.53 12.97
CA VAL A 245 -1.52 3.99 13.64
C VAL A 245 -1.86 3.61 15.08
N ASP A 246 -1.61 2.33 15.41
CA ASP A 246 -1.73 1.73 16.74
C ASP A 246 -3.08 1.96 17.47
N ASP A 247 -4.19 2.10 16.75
CA ASP A 247 -5.47 2.54 17.32
C ASP A 247 -5.34 3.85 18.16
N ARG A 248 -4.35 4.72 17.86
CA ARG A 248 -4.07 5.98 18.59
C ARG A 248 -4.17 7.23 17.70
N TYR A 249 -3.69 7.15 16.48
CA TYR A 249 -3.63 8.31 15.58
C TYR A 249 -4.36 8.02 14.29
N VAL A 250 -5.13 8.99 13.82
CA VAL A 250 -5.79 8.95 12.51
C VAL A 250 -5.30 10.14 11.70
N LEU A 251 -4.75 9.88 10.53
CA LEU A 251 -4.55 10.89 9.50
C LEU A 251 -5.59 10.63 8.39
N ILE A 252 -6.42 11.62 8.11
CA ILE A 252 -7.44 11.54 7.07
C ILE A 252 -7.45 12.84 6.26
N GLY A 253 -7.62 12.75 4.94
CA GLY A 253 -7.60 13.94 4.08
C GLY A 253 -7.84 13.62 2.61
N SER A 254 -7.31 14.48 1.75
CA SER A 254 -7.38 14.35 0.28
C SER A 254 -6.10 13.79 -0.34
N ALA A 255 -4.96 13.88 0.37
CA ALA A 255 -3.65 13.55 -0.16
C ALA A 255 -3.45 12.04 -0.41
N ASN A 256 -3.22 11.69 -1.67
CA ASN A 256 -2.83 10.35 -2.07
C ASN A 256 -1.37 10.04 -1.71
N ILE A 257 -0.99 8.77 -1.62
CA ILE A 257 0.43 8.40 -1.53
C ILE A 257 1.02 8.47 -2.94
N ASN A 258 1.40 9.67 -3.35
CA ASN A 258 2.16 9.97 -4.56
C ASN A 258 2.83 11.36 -4.44
N ASP A 259 3.80 11.66 -5.31
CA ASP A 259 4.48 12.96 -5.30
C ASP A 259 3.52 14.12 -5.57
N ARG A 260 2.46 13.89 -6.36
CA ARG A 260 1.47 14.90 -6.72
C ARG A 260 0.78 15.50 -5.49
N SER A 261 0.41 14.66 -4.54
CA SER A 261 -0.25 15.06 -3.30
C SER A 261 0.74 15.40 -2.17
N LEU A 262 1.92 14.77 -2.13
CA LEU A 262 2.84 14.83 -0.99
C LEU A 262 3.98 15.84 -1.12
N ASP A 263 4.40 16.21 -2.32
CA ASP A 263 5.55 17.10 -2.53
C ASP A 263 5.28 18.57 -2.14
N GLY A 264 4.01 18.99 -2.12
CA GLY A 264 3.63 20.35 -1.74
C GLY A 264 3.75 21.40 -2.85
N ASP A 265 4.51 21.14 -3.93
CA ASP A 265 4.60 22.07 -5.09
C ASP A 265 3.73 21.68 -6.28
N ARG A 266 2.95 20.60 -6.14
CA ARG A 266 2.05 20.09 -7.19
C ARG A 266 0.59 20.39 -6.83
N ASP A 267 -0.18 19.40 -6.38
CA ASP A 267 -1.58 19.63 -6.00
C ASP A 267 -1.68 20.20 -4.59
N SER A 268 -2.69 21.04 -4.35
CA SER A 268 -3.01 21.53 -3.00
C SER A 268 -3.87 20.51 -2.28
N GLU A 269 -3.44 20.08 -1.10
CA GLU A 269 -4.12 19.02 -0.32
C GLU A 269 -4.42 19.48 1.10
N LEU A 270 -5.47 18.92 1.70
CA LEU A 270 -5.80 19.10 3.11
C LEU A 270 -5.88 17.75 3.81
N ALA A 271 -5.42 17.71 5.05
CA ALA A 271 -5.62 16.58 5.94
C ALA A 271 -5.78 17.06 7.38
N VAL A 272 -6.29 16.17 8.22
CA VAL A 272 -6.34 16.35 9.67
C VAL A 272 -5.68 15.17 10.36
N LEU A 273 -4.77 15.47 11.27
CA LEU A 273 -4.24 14.51 12.23
C LEU A 273 -5.09 14.57 13.50
N ILE A 274 -5.74 13.46 13.82
CA ILE A 274 -6.67 13.34 14.94
C ILE A 274 -6.07 12.43 16.00
N SER A 275 -6.13 12.89 17.24
CA SER A 275 -5.75 12.12 18.41
C SER A 275 -6.72 12.44 19.55
N ASP A 276 -7.63 11.51 19.86
CA ASP A 276 -8.67 11.71 20.88
C ASP A 276 -8.09 11.65 22.30
N THR A 277 -8.59 12.47 23.22
CA THR A 277 -8.17 12.46 24.64
C THR A 277 -8.78 11.30 25.41
N GLU A 278 -9.94 10.78 24.96
CA GLU A 278 -10.49 9.56 25.52
C GLU A 278 -9.68 8.34 25.06
N HIS A 279 -9.24 7.55 26.04
CA HIS A 279 -8.37 6.42 25.84
C HIS A 279 -8.71 5.28 26.78
N GLY A 280 -8.28 4.08 26.40
CA GLY A 280 -8.33 2.88 27.23
C GLY A 280 -7.07 2.06 27.02
N TYR A 281 -7.05 0.87 27.62
CA TYR A 281 -5.95 -0.08 27.47
C TYR A 281 -6.48 -1.40 26.90
N THR A 282 -5.69 -2.04 26.06
CA THR A 282 -6.05 -3.31 25.42
C THR A 282 -4.79 -4.08 25.06
N ASP A 283 -4.91 -5.39 24.94
CA ASP A 283 -3.91 -6.18 24.25
C ASP A 283 -4.14 -6.05 22.74
N LEU A 284 -3.22 -5.42 22.00
CA LEU A 284 -3.33 -5.23 20.54
C LEU A 284 -2.69 -6.37 19.75
N ASP A 285 -1.73 -7.09 20.32
CA ASP A 285 -0.88 -8.05 19.63
C ASP A 285 -1.03 -9.50 20.11
N GLY A 286 -1.82 -9.71 21.17
CA GLY A 286 -2.01 -11.03 21.77
C GLY A 286 -0.88 -11.42 22.72
N SER A 287 0.03 -10.50 23.07
CA SER A 287 1.14 -10.78 23.99
C SER A 287 0.72 -10.78 25.47
N GLY A 288 -0.53 -10.41 25.77
CA GLY A 288 -1.01 -10.19 27.14
C GLY A 288 -0.58 -8.84 27.73
N ASN A 289 0.19 -8.03 26.99
CA ASN A 289 0.58 -6.69 27.42
C ASN A 289 -0.51 -5.68 27.08
N SER A 290 -0.96 -4.93 28.09
CA SER A 290 -1.95 -3.87 27.89
C SER A 290 -1.29 -2.60 27.40
N VAL A 291 -1.71 -2.12 26.23
CA VAL A 291 -1.19 -0.91 25.58
C VAL A 291 -2.29 0.13 25.39
N PRO A 292 -1.96 1.44 25.43
CA PRO A 292 -2.96 2.49 25.31
C PRO A 292 -3.51 2.57 23.88
N TYR A 293 -4.82 2.70 23.75
CA TYR A 293 -5.52 3.05 22.51
C TYR A 293 -6.38 4.30 22.72
N ARG A 294 -6.79 4.98 21.65
CA ARG A 294 -7.71 6.12 21.68
C ARG A 294 -9.03 5.75 21.01
N ASN A 295 -10.15 6.17 21.60
CA ASN A 295 -11.49 5.71 21.21
C ASN A 295 -11.77 5.97 19.73
N PHE A 296 -11.57 7.21 19.27
CA PHE A 296 -11.83 7.57 17.87
C PHE A 296 -11.09 6.68 16.86
N ALA A 297 -9.78 6.49 17.06
CA ALA A 297 -8.94 5.72 16.13
C ALA A 297 -9.35 4.24 16.12
N ARG A 298 -9.58 3.66 17.30
CA ARG A 298 -10.03 2.27 17.44
C ARG A 298 -11.38 2.02 16.79
N GLU A 299 -12.36 2.87 17.08
CA GLU A 299 -13.71 2.70 16.55
C GLU A 299 -13.78 2.96 15.05
N LEU A 300 -13.00 3.92 14.52
CA LEU A 300 -12.90 4.13 13.07
C LEU A 300 -12.32 2.90 12.38
N ARG A 301 -11.22 2.34 12.92
CA ARG A 301 -10.59 1.14 12.38
C ARG A 301 -11.52 -0.07 12.46
N LYS A 302 -12.21 -0.28 13.58
CA LYS A 302 -13.24 -1.33 13.70
C LYS A 302 -14.37 -1.15 12.69
N LYS A 303 -14.89 0.05 12.49
CA LYS A 303 -15.94 0.30 11.48
C LYS A 303 -15.45 0.03 10.07
N ALA A 304 -14.23 0.45 9.74
CA ALA A 304 -13.62 0.15 8.44
C ALA A 304 -13.50 -1.37 8.24
N TRP A 305 -12.95 -2.08 9.21
CA TRP A 305 -12.76 -3.53 9.14
C TRP A 305 -14.08 -4.30 9.07
N HIS A 306 -15.09 -3.89 9.85
CA HIS A 306 -16.42 -4.49 9.80
C HIS A 306 -17.04 -4.32 8.40
N LYS A 307 -16.84 -3.17 7.74
CA LYS A 307 -17.34 -2.92 6.38
C LYS A 307 -16.78 -3.91 5.36
N TRP A 308 -15.47 -4.16 5.36
CA TRP A 308 -14.85 -5.02 4.34
C TRP A 308 -14.73 -6.51 4.73
N LEU A 309 -14.83 -6.85 6.02
CA LEU A 309 -15.00 -8.23 6.47
C LEU A 309 -16.44 -8.72 6.29
N GLY A 310 -17.43 -7.82 6.23
CA GLY A 310 -18.84 -8.17 6.12
C GLY A 310 -19.28 -9.07 7.28
N SER A 311 -20.03 -10.14 6.97
CA SER A 311 -20.51 -11.09 7.98
C SER A 311 -19.38 -11.80 8.74
N ALA A 312 -18.18 -11.94 8.16
CA ALA A 312 -17.05 -12.54 8.84
C ALA A 312 -16.56 -11.70 10.04
N ALA A 313 -16.92 -10.41 10.11
CA ALA A 313 -16.57 -9.54 11.22
C ALA A 313 -17.17 -10.00 12.55
N ASP A 314 -18.42 -10.50 12.54
CA ASP A 314 -19.13 -10.95 13.73
C ASP A 314 -18.58 -12.29 14.25
N GLU A 315 -18.12 -13.13 13.33
CA GLU A 315 -17.46 -14.41 13.64
C GLU A 315 -16.01 -14.24 14.12
N CYS A 316 -15.38 -13.09 13.81
CA CYS A 316 -13.97 -12.83 14.08
C CYS A 316 -13.75 -11.71 15.12
N THR A 317 -14.37 -11.83 16.30
CA THR A 317 -14.22 -10.82 17.38
C THR A 317 -12.76 -10.57 17.77
N GLU A 318 -11.91 -11.60 17.78
CA GLU A 318 -10.47 -11.47 18.07
C GLU A 318 -9.72 -10.65 17.01
N VAL A 319 -10.02 -10.85 15.72
CA VAL A 319 -9.48 -10.04 14.60
C VAL A 319 -9.79 -8.56 14.83
N MET A 320 -11.01 -8.25 15.26
CA MET A 320 -11.45 -6.89 15.52
C MET A 320 -10.77 -6.25 16.74
N ASN A 321 -10.30 -7.04 17.70
CA ASN A 321 -9.74 -6.51 18.94
C ASN A 321 -8.21 -6.49 18.96
N LYS A 322 -7.55 -7.37 18.20
CA LYS A 322 -6.09 -7.56 18.21
C LYS A 322 -5.47 -7.37 16.82
N PRO A 323 -5.49 -6.15 16.26
CA PRO A 323 -5.03 -5.87 14.90
C PRO A 323 -3.54 -6.13 14.67
N ALA A 324 -2.72 -6.20 15.72
CA ALA A 324 -1.29 -6.47 15.64
C ALA A 324 -0.93 -7.92 16.03
N SER A 325 -1.90 -8.84 16.08
CA SER A 325 -1.62 -10.23 16.42
C SER A 325 -1.35 -11.10 15.18
N PRO A 326 -0.40 -12.05 15.25
CA PRO A 326 -0.14 -12.97 14.14
C PRO A 326 -1.33 -13.80 13.69
N SER A 327 -2.21 -14.19 14.61
CA SER A 327 -3.45 -14.89 14.25
C SER A 327 -4.39 -14.02 13.42
N THR A 328 -4.39 -12.70 13.69
CA THR A 328 -5.29 -11.74 13.07
C THR A 328 -4.97 -11.50 11.59
N TRP A 329 -3.74 -11.11 11.25
CA TRP A 329 -3.41 -10.89 9.83
C TRP A 329 -3.41 -12.20 9.05
N LYS A 330 -3.01 -13.34 9.65
CA LYS A 330 -3.13 -14.65 8.99
C LYS A 330 -4.58 -14.96 8.66
N LYS A 331 -5.51 -14.72 9.58
CA LYS A 331 -6.94 -14.93 9.32
C LYS A 331 -7.47 -14.01 8.22
N ILE A 332 -7.06 -12.74 8.20
CA ILE A 332 -7.40 -11.79 7.13
C ILE A 332 -6.84 -12.27 5.78
N GLN A 333 -5.59 -12.73 5.75
CA GLN A 333 -4.94 -13.27 4.55
C GLN A 333 -5.66 -14.53 4.04
N GLU A 334 -6.02 -15.46 4.92
CA GLU A 334 -6.80 -16.65 4.58
C GLU A 334 -8.16 -16.29 3.96
N LEU A 335 -8.88 -15.34 4.56
CA LEU A 335 -10.16 -14.86 4.03
C LEU A 335 -9.99 -14.17 2.67
N ALA A 336 -8.96 -13.34 2.51
CA ALA A 336 -8.68 -12.67 1.24
C ALA A 336 -8.35 -13.68 0.14
N ILE A 337 -7.50 -14.68 0.42
CA ILE A 337 -7.16 -15.76 -0.53
C ILE A 337 -8.40 -16.58 -0.89
N TYR A 338 -9.22 -16.93 0.10
CA TYR A 338 -10.46 -17.68 -0.11
C TYR A 338 -11.44 -16.91 -1.01
N ASN A 339 -11.66 -15.63 -0.74
CA ASN A 339 -12.51 -14.78 -1.55
C ASN A 339 -11.97 -14.65 -2.98
N THR A 340 -10.67 -14.40 -3.15
CA THR A 340 -10.02 -14.33 -4.46
C THR A 340 -10.29 -15.60 -5.27
N LYS A 341 -10.12 -16.78 -4.66
CA LYS A 341 -10.37 -18.05 -5.33
C LYS A 341 -11.82 -18.17 -5.81
N ILE A 342 -12.80 -17.82 -4.99
CA ILE A 342 -14.23 -17.85 -5.39
C ILE A 342 -14.48 -16.91 -6.58
N TYR A 343 -13.97 -15.68 -6.51
CA TYR A 343 -14.13 -14.71 -7.59
C TYR A 343 -13.47 -15.19 -8.88
N GLU A 344 -12.27 -15.78 -8.80
CA GLU A 344 -11.56 -16.34 -9.95
C GLU A 344 -12.23 -17.62 -10.51
N ASP A 345 -12.94 -18.38 -9.69
CA ASP A 345 -13.70 -19.57 -10.14
C ASP A 345 -14.98 -19.18 -10.90
N ILE A 346 -15.59 -18.02 -10.57
CA ILE A 346 -16.87 -17.57 -11.14
C ILE A 346 -16.70 -16.60 -12.31
N PHE A 347 -15.71 -15.70 -12.24
CA PHE A 347 -15.53 -14.62 -13.21
C PHE A 347 -14.18 -14.72 -13.92
N ASP A 348 -14.19 -15.11 -15.18
CA ASP A 348 -13.00 -15.30 -16.02
C ASP A 348 -12.24 -13.99 -16.35
N PHE A 349 -12.95 -12.87 -16.44
CA PHE A 349 -12.43 -11.58 -16.91
C PHE A 349 -11.74 -10.69 -15.86
N ILE A 350 -11.72 -11.07 -14.57
CA ILE A 350 -11.13 -10.23 -13.51
C ILE A 350 -9.59 -10.31 -13.51
N PRO A 351 -8.86 -9.31 -12.99
CA PRO A 351 -7.41 -9.38 -12.85
C PRO A 351 -6.96 -10.56 -11.98
N ARG A 352 -5.96 -11.32 -12.44
CA ARG A 352 -5.43 -12.53 -11.78
C ARG A 352 -3.92 -12.44 -11.56
N ASN A 353 -3.40 -13.33 -10.73
CA ASN A 353 -1.95 -13.51 -10.58
C ASN A 353 -1.31 -14.30 -11.73
N THR A 354 -2.11 -15.12 -12.43
CA THR A 354 -1.64 -16.00 -13.51
C THR A 354 -2.53 -15.94 -14.73
N CYS A 355 -1.96 -16.17 -15.92
CA CYS A 355 -2.67 -16.33 -17.18
C CYS A 355 -2.33 -17.69 -17.81
N GLN A 356 -3.27 -18.28 -18.54
CA GLN A 356 -3.03 -19.45 -19.38
C GLN A 356 -2.73 -19.00 -20.81
N ASP A 357 -1.94 -19.78 -21.56
CA ASP A 357 -1.54 -19.43 -22.94
C ASP A 357 -2.74 -19.22 -23.90
N GLY A 358 -3.93 -19.75 -23.58
CA GLY A 358 -5.17 -19.56 -24.34
C GLY A 358 -5.94 -18.25 -24.03
N ASP A 359 -5.71 -17.64 -22.86
CA ASP A 359 -6.45 -16.45 -22.42
C ASP A 359 -6.09 -15.21 -23.26
N MET A 360 -4.89 -15.19 -23.87
CA MET A 360 -4.39 -14.05 -24.65
C MET A 360 -4.94 -13.99 -26.09
N HIS A 361 -5.72 -14.98 -26.54
CA HIS A 361 -6.21 -15.06 -27.93
C HIS A 361 -7.72 -14.89 -28.09
N ASN A 362 -8.50 -14.88 -27.01
CA ASN A 362 -9.96 -14.72 -27.05
C ASN A 362 -10.40 -13.28 -26.73
N GLU A 363 -9.99 -12.31 -27.57
CA GLU A 363 -10.60 -10.96 -27.60
C GLU A 363 -11.64 -10.82 -28.74
N SER A 364 -12.22 -11.93 -29.22
CA SER A 364 -13.44 -11.85 -30.04
C SER A 364 -14.63 -12.31 -29.22
N TYR A 365 -15.52 -11.37 -28.88
CA TYR A 365 -16.88 -11.68 -28.46
C TYR A 365 -17.60 -12.36 -29.64
N HIS A 366 -17.50 -13.68 -29.75
CA HIS A 366 -18.28 -14.46 -30.70
C HIS A 366 -18.79 -15.76 -30.08
N GLU A 367 -19.99 -16.10 -30.53
CA GLU A 367 -20.90 -17.11 -30.03
C GLU A 367 -20.25 -18.48 -29.82
N ASP A 368 -20.68 -19.09 -28.73
CA ASP A 368 -20.39 -20.44 -28.27
C ASP A 368 -20.54 -21.47 -29.40
N ASN A 369 -19.42 -21.97 -29.91
CA ASN A 369 -19.38 -23.18 -30.73
C ASN A 369 -18.51 -24.19 -30.02
N GLY A 370 -19.18 -25.17 -29.40
CA GLY A 370 -18.57 -26.21 -28.60
C GLY A 370 -17.50 -26.98 -29.36
N SER A 371 -16.26 -26.86 -28.89
CA SER A 371 -15.24 -27.89 -29.06
C SER A 371 -14.29 -27.85 -27.86
N GLU A 372 -14.41 -28.84 -26.97
CA GLU A 372 -13.44 -29.09 -25.91
C GLU A 372 -12.12 -29.57 -26.52
N THR A 373 -11.20 -28.64 -26.73
CA THR A 373 -9.79 -28.94 -26.91
C THR A 373 -9.06 -28.66 -25.60
N THR A 374 -8.76 -29.72 -24.85
CA THR A 374 -7.83 -29.69 -23.71
C THR A 374 -6.42 -29.33 -24.21
N VAL A 375 -6.13 -28.03 -24.27
CA VAL A 375 -4.76 -27.54 -24.40
C VAL A 375 -4.18 -27.46 -22.99
N GLN A 376 -3.23 -28.34 -22.70
CA GLN A 376 -2.45 -28.32 -21.46
C GLN A 376 -1.45 -27.14 -21.55
N GLY A 377 -1.97 -25.92 -21.38
CA GLY A 377 -1.20 -24.67 -21.47
C GLY A 377 -0.28 -24.47 -20.28
N SER A 378 0.86 -23.80 -20.49
CA SER A 378 1.74 -23.41 -19.39
C SER A 378 1.11 -22.25 -18.62
N VAL A 379 0.99 -22.37 -17.29
CA VAL A 379 0.50 -21.28 -16.43
C VAL A 379 1.63 -20.29 -16.24
N LYS A 380 1.46 -19.04 -16.69
CA LYS A 380 2.44 -17.95 -16.54
C LYS A 380 1.93 -16.91 -15.56
N MET A 381 2.84 -16.13 -14.97
CA MET A 381 2.45 -14.98 -14.14
C MET A 381 1.82 -13.90 -15.00
N ALA A 382 0.65 -13.41 -14.60
CA ALA A 382 -0.07 -12.38 -15.32
C ALA A 382 0.63 -11.02 -15.12
N SER A 383 1.14 -10.48 -16.22
CA SER A 383 1.82 -9.20 -16.23
C SER A 383 1.33 -8.37 -17.42
N ILE A 384 1.08 -7.08 -17.17
CA ILE A 384 0.85 -6.09 -18.24
C ILE A 384 2.18 -5.78 -18.95
N TRP A 385 3.29 -6.12 -18.31
CA TRP A 385 4.65 -6.01 -18.81
C TRP A 385 5.17 -7.45 -19.12
N PRO A 386 6.38 -7.65 -19.65
CA PRO A 386 6.80 -8.92 -20.26
C PRO A 386 6.60 -10.17 -19.39
#